data_AF-A0A672SVA6-F1
#
_entry.id   AF-A0A672SVA6-F1
#
_cell.length_a   1.000
_cell.length_b   1.000
_cell.length_c   1.000
_cell.angle_alpha   90.00
_cell.angle_beta   90.00
_cell.angle_gamma   90.00
#
_symmetry.space_group_name_H-M   'P 1'
#
loop_
_entity.id
_entity.type
_entity.pdbx_description
1 polymer ?
#
loop_
_entity_poly.entity_id
_entity_poly.type
_entity_poly.pdbx_seq_one_letter_code
_entity_poly.pdbx_strand_id
1 'polypeptide(L)'
;MRSCGCLNRDCDLLTINRAALLCSQFAFTINVSKYLTFQFSYLSDSIRNFKKNFKLGRFNEENRAKEEEALAKKEEEEKVAAGSIAVGNRCKVEVVGHPPKIGTVMFVGTADFKPGYWVGVKYDEPLGKNDGSVNGKRYFECEPKYGTFVKPLSVIVGDFPEEDYGLDEM
;
A
#
# COMPACT_ATOMS: atom_id res chain seq x y z
N MET A 1 69.65 -51.40 -20.63
CA MET A 1 70.05 -50.63 -21.83
C MET A 1 69.06 -49.51 -22.05
N ARG A 2 69.53 -48.31 -22.47
CA ARG A 2 68.81 -47.22 -23.18
C ARG A 2 67.41 -46.81 -22.65
N SER A 3 67.18 -45.68 -21.96
CA SER A 3 67.47 -44.25 -22.21
C SER A 3 66.40 -43.47 -23.01
N CYS A 4 65.88 -42.42 -22.35
CA CYS A 4 65.31 -41.16 -22.89
C CYS A 4 63.97 -41.15 -23.65
N GLY A 5 63.19 -40.08 -23.42
CA GLY A 5 61.95 -39.81 -24.15
C GLY A 5 61.01 -38.69 -23.65
N CYS A 6 61.35 -37.87 -22.63
CA CYS A 6 60.49 -36.76 -22.19
C CYS A 6 60.81 -35.44 -22.92
N LEU A 7 59.79 -34.73 -23.40
CA LEU A 7 59.88 -33.36 -23.94
C LEU A 7 58.59 -32.56 -23.61
N ASN A 8 58.71 -31.22 -23.70
CA ASN A 8 57.73 -30.18 -23.29
C ASN A 8 57.78 -29.94 -21.76
N ARG A 9 58.39 -28.86 -21.20
CA ARG A 9 58.56 -27.45 -21.63
C ARG A 9 57.21 -26.76 -21.89
N ASP A 10 56.85 -25.64 -21.27
CA ASP A 10 57.56 -24.62 -20.45
C ASP A 10 56.68 -24.23 -19.21
N CYS A 11 57.18 -23.79 -18.04
CA CYS A 11 57.76 -22.47 -17.69
C CYS A 11 56.88 -21.27 -18.15
N ASP A 12 56.67 -20.17 -17.42
CA ASP A 12 57.03 -19.74 -16.05
C ASP A 12 56.22 -18.44 -15.72
N LEU A 13 56.16 -17.79 -14.53
CA LEU A 13 56.66 -17.95 -13.15
C LEU A 13 55.80 -17.00 -12.26
N LEU A 14 55.58 -17.26 -10.94
CA LEU A 14 55.78 -16.25 -9.85
C LEU A 14 55.40 -16.76 -8.44
N THR A 15 56.43 -17.02 -7.63
CA THR A 15 56.34 -17.33 -6.20
C THR A 15 56.72 -16.10 -5.37
N ILE A 16 55.86 -15.64 -4.45
CA ILE A 16 56.32 -14.87 -3.28
C ILE A 16 55.66 -15.38 -2.00
N ASN A 17 56.52 -15.79 -1.07
CA ASN A 17 56.25 -16.27 0.29
C ASN A 17 55.45 -15.28 1.16
N ARG A 18 54.73 -15.81 2.18
CA ARG A 18 55.20 -15.71 3.57
C ARG A 18 54.55 -16.72 4.54
N ALA A 19 55.36 -17.11 5.52
CA ALA A 19 55.08 -18.15 6.51
C ALA A 19 54.56 -17.56 7.84
N ALA A 20 54.45 -18.44 8.84
CA ALA A 20 53.93 -18.25 10.21
C ALA A 20 52.38 -18.26 10.30
N LEU A 21 51.77 -18.92 11.29
CA LEU A 21 52.33 -19.45 12.54
C LEU A 21 51.66 -20.79 12.94
N LEU A 22 52.47 -21.76 13.38
CA LEU A 22 52.00 -22.96 14.09
C LEU A 22 51.71 -22.61 15.55
N CYS A 23 50.61 -23.11 16.12
CA CYS A 23 50.65 -23.66 17.47
C CYS A 23 49.54 -24.71 17.65
N SER A 24 49.94 -25.96 17.84
CA SER A 24 49.05 -27.10 18.12
C SER A 24 49.06 -27.42 19.61
N GLN A 25 48.13 -28.30 20.01
CA GLN A 25 48.02 -28.95 21.33
C GLN A 25 47.38 -28.06 22.43
N PHE A 26 46.51 -28.55 23.30
CA PHE A 26 46.31 -29.94 23.76
C PHE A 26 44.89 -30.50 23.58
N ALA A 27 44.82 -31.83 23.64
CA ALA A 27 43.66 -32.69 23.38
C ALA A 27 42.50 -32.54 24.37
N PHE A 28 41.28 -32.88 23.92
CA PHE A 28 40.61 -34.11 24.38
C PHE A 28 39.50 -34.55 23.40
N THR A 29 39.51 -35.81 22.97
CA THR A 29 38.43 -36.39 22.16
C THR A 29 37.35 -36.98 23.06
N ILE A 30 36.16 -36.38 23.12
CA ILE A 30 34.95 -37.09 23.52
C ILE A 30 33.86 -36.88 22.47
N ASN A 31 33.33 -38.00 22.01
CA ASN A 31 32.22 -38.06 21.07
C ASN A 31 30.91 -37.75 21.83
N VAL A 32 30.31 -36.58 21.59
CA VAL A 32 28.99 -36.24 22.12
C VAL A 32 27.98 -36.27 20.98
N SER A 33 27.36 -37.44 20.82
CA SER A 33 26.17 -37.58 19.99
C SER A 33 25.04 -36.71 20.54
N LYS A 34 24.13 -36.32 19.65
CA LYS A 34 22.86 -35.62 19.92
C LYS A 34 22.19 -36.13 21.20
N TYR A 35 21.74 -35.25 22.10
CA TYR A 35 20.41 -35.23 22.73
C TYR A 35 20.27 -34.09 23.75
N LEU A 36 19.02 -33.66 24.00
CA LEU A 36 18.54 -32.71 25.01
C LEU A 36 19.12 -31.28 24.94
N THR A 37 18.43 -30.26 24.41
CA THR A 37 17.03 -29.84 24.66
C THR A 37 16.64 -29.67 26.13
N PHE A 38 17.59 -29.27 26.99
CA PHE A 38 17.31 -28.90 28.38
C PHE A 38 18.06 -27.63 28.81
N GLN A 39 17.69 -26.48 28.22
CA GLN A 39 17.64 -25.15 28.87
C GLN A 39 17.17 -24.00 27.96
N PHE A 40 16.64 -24.27 26.76
CA PHE A 40 15.98 -23.26 25.91
C PHE A 40 14.48 -23.11 26.23
N SER A 41 14.15 -22.98 27.52
CA SER A 41 12.77 -22.95 28.04
C SER A 41 12.43 -21.70 28.86
N TYR A 42 13.33 -20.73 28.93
CA TYR A 42 13.13 -19.44 29.60
C TYR A 42 13.28 -18.24 28.67
N LEU A 43 13.46 -18.49 27.37
CA LEU A 43 13.40 -17.45 26.37
C LEU A 43 11.92 -17.20 26.03
N SER A 44 11.39 -16.05 26.46
CA SER A 44 10.03 -15.55 26.23
C SER A 44 9.84 -15.08 24.77
N ASP A 45 10.40 -15.83 23.83
CA ASP A 45 11.23 -15.25 22.78
C ASP A 45 10.57 -15.35 21.41
N SER A 46 9.43 -14.68 21.32
CA SER A 46 9.09 -14.03 20.06
C SER A 46 8.63 -12.62 20.35
N ILE A 47 9.10 -11.67 19.53
CA ILE A 47 8.63 -10.28 19.55
C ILE A 47 7.10 -10.22 19.45
N ARG A 48 6.47 -11.23 18.82
CA ARG A 48 5.01 -11.41 18.77
C ARG A 48 4.38 -11.71 20.13
N ASN A 49 4.94 -12.64 20.91
CA ASN A 49 4.41 -12.98 22.24
C ASN A 49 4.69 -11.86 23.25
N PHE A 50 5.87 -11.22 23.19
CA PHE A 50 6.19 -10.01 23.96
C PHE A 50 5.18 -8.89 23.66
N LYS A 51 4.95 -8.53 22.38
CA LYS A 51 3.97 -7.50 22.00
C LYS A 51 2.54 -7.85 22.42
N LYS A 52 2.15 -9.13 22.39
CA LYS A 52 0.83 -9.58 22.85
C LYS A 52 0.68 -9.44 24.38
N ASN A 53 1.67 -9.90 25.15
CA ASN A 53 1.61 -9.88 26.62
C ASN A 53 1.66 -8.45 27.19
N PHE A 54 2.41 -7.54 26.55
CA PHE A 54 2.46 -6.12 26.93
C PHE A 54 1.42 -5.24 26.21
N LYS A 55 0.43 -5.83 25.52
CA LYS A 55 -0.64 -5.13 24.76
C LYS A 55 -0.14 -4.04 23.79
N LEU A 56 1.05 -4.21 23.20
CA LEU A 56 1.69 -3.23 22.33
C LEU A 56 1.11 -3.25 20.91
N GLY A 57 0.75 -2.07 20.38
CA GLY A 57 0.24 -1.89 19.02
C GLY A 57 -1.15 -2.48 18.80
N ARG A 58 -1.31 -3.31 17.76
CA ARG A 58 -2.59 -3.92 17.33
C ARG A 58 -3.27 -4.83 18.39
N PHE A 59 -2.63 -5.05 19.54
CA PHE A 59 -3.17 -5.81 20.66
C PHE A 59 -3.72 -4.94 21.81
N ASN A 60 -3.64 -3.60 21.73
CA ASN A 60 -4.37 -2.75 22.66
C ASN A 60 -5.86 -2.75 22.27
N GLU A 61 -6.67 -3.46 23.08
CA GLU A 61 -8.12 -3.54 22.93
C GLU A 61 -8.79 -2.16 22.91
N GLU A 62 -8.28 -1.22 23.71
CA GLU A 62 -8.80 0.14 23.81
C GLU A 62 -8.56 0.94 22.51
N ASN A 63 -7.40 0.77 21.87
CA ASN A 63 -7.13 1.44 20.59
C ASN A 63 -7.99 0.88 19.47
N ARG A 64 -8.20 -0.45 19.42
CA ARG A 64 -9.09 -1.05 18.42
C ARG A 64 -10.54 -0.59 18.58
N ALA A 65 -11.05 -0.57 19.82
CA ALA A 65 -12.40 -0.07 20.09
C ALA A 65 -12.57 1.39 19.62
N LYS A 66 -11.57 2.25 19.88
CA LYS A 66 -11.55 3.64 19.39
C LYS A 66 -11.47 3.75 17.86
N GLU A 67 -10.69 2.88 17.20
CA GLU A 67 -10.60 2.82 15.74
C GLU A 67 -11.92 2.34 15.11
N GLU A 68 -12.57 1.33 15.70
CA GLU A 68 -13.87 0.79 15.30
C GLU A 68 -15.01 1.82 15.49
N GLU A 69 -15.04 2.51 16.64
CA GLU A 69 -15.98 3.59 16.92
C GLU A 69 -15.78 4.79 15.98
N ALA A 70 -14.53 5.19 15.73
CA ALA A 70 -14.21 6.27 14.79
C ALA A 70 -14.59 5.92 13.34
N LEU A 71 -14.43 4.66 12.93
CA LEU A 71 -14.89 4.17 11.63
C LEU A 71 -16.42 4.22 11.54
N ALA A 72 -17.14 3.68 12.54
CA ALA A 72 -18.60 3.68 12.56
C ALA A 72 -19.19 5.11 12.55
N LYS A 73 -18.59 6.03 13.32
CA LYS A 73 -18.95 7.46 13.31
C LYS A 73 -18.75 8.08 11.94
N LYS A 74 -17.61 7.81 11.30
CA LYS A 74 -17.30 8.30 9.95
C LYS A 74 -18.25 7.72 8.89
N GLU A 75 -18.62 6.44 9.00
CA GLU A 75 -19.57 5.82 8.07
C GLU A 75 -20.98 6.41 8.19
N GLU A 76 -21.44 6.73 9.41
CA GLU A 76 -22.71 7.44 9.60
C GLU A 76 -22.63 8.90 9.12
N GLU A 77 -21.52 9.61 9.34
CA GLU A 77 -21.27 10.95 8.78
C GLU A 77 -21.26 10.93 7.23
N GLU A 78 -20.58 9.96 6.61
CA GLU A 78 -20.61 9.76 5.15
C GLU A 78 -22.02 9.42 4.63
N LYS A 79 -22.80 8.64 5.39
CA LYS A 79 -24.18 8.25 5.05
C LYS A 79 -25.16 9.42 5.17
N VAL A 80 -25.06 10.24 6.20
CA VAL A 80 -25.86 11.46 6.37
C VAL A 80 -25.53 12.45 5.25
N ALA A 81 -24.24 12.67 4.95
CA ALA A 81 -23.82 13.52 3.84
C ALA A 81 -24.24 12.97 2.46
N ALA A 82 -24.25 11.65 2.26
CA ALA A 82 -24.81 11.05 1.04
C ALA A 82 -26.32 11.26 0.93
N GLY A 83 -27.05 11.21 2.05
CA GLY A 83 -28.50 11.39 2.10
C GLY A 83 -28.99 12.79 1.72
N SER A 84 -28.15 13.83 1.81
CA SER A 84 -28.49 15.20 1.37
C SER A 84 -28.09 15.51 -0.08
N ILE A 85 -27.43 14.58 -0.79
CA ILE A 85 -26.95 14.79 -2.17
C ILE A 85 -27.87 14.02 -3.12
N ALA A 86 -28.54 14.71 -4.06
CA ALA A 86 -29.37 14.07 -5.08
C ALA A 86 -28.64 13.98 -6.43
N VAL A 87 -28.94 12.93 -7.19
CA VAL A 87 -28.51 12.79 -8.59
C VAL A 87 -29.14 13.89 -9.44
N GLY A 88 -28.37 14.46 -10.36
CA GLY A 88 -28.73 15.63 -11.17
C GLY A 88 -28.43 16.98 -10.52
N ASN A 89 -28.00 17.03 -9.25
CA ASN A 89 -27.59 18.29 -8.63
C ASN A 89 -26.27 18.81 -9.22
N ARG A 90 -26.18 20.13 -9.40
CA ARG A 90 -24.93 20.86 -9.60
C ARG A 90 -24.12 20.84 -8.32
N CYS A 91 -22.82 20.66 -8.45
CA CYS A 91 -21.92 20.52 -7.31
C CYS A 91 -20.50 21.01 -7.62
N LYS A 92 -19.81 21.40 -6.56
CA LYS A 92 -18.38 21.69 -6.56
C LYS A 92 -17.69 20.61 -5.73
N VAL A 93 -16.66 20.00 -6.31
CA VAL A 93 -15.86 18.95 -5.68
C VAL A 93 -14.57 19.56 -5.14
N GLU A 94 -14.34 19.42 -3.84
CA GLU A 94 -13.14 19.91 -3.15
C GLU A 94 -12.34 18.74 -2.58
N VAL A 95 -11.11 18.58 -3.09
CA VAL A 95 -10.17 17.52 -2.67
C VAL A 95 -8.85 18.17 -2.27
N VAL A 96 -8.36 17.83 -1.08
CA VAL A 96 -7.09 18.34 -0.53
C VAL A 96 -5.95 18.16 -1.53
N GLY A 97 -5.25 19.25 -1.86
CA GLY A 97 -4.13 19.25 -2.80
C GLY A 97 -4.51 19.37 -4.29
N HIS A 98 -5.79 19.59 -4.61
CA HIS A 98 -6.25 19.84 -5.98
C HIS A 98 -7.14 21.09 -6.04
N PRO A 99 -7.20 21.81 -7.18
CA PRO A 99 -8.16 22.89 -7.36
C PRO A 99 -9.60 22.35 -7.28
N PRO A 100 -10.56 23.18 -6.84
CA PRO A 100 -11.98 22.83 -6.89
C PRO A 100 -12.41 22.58 -8.34
N LYS A 101 -13.38 21.69 -8.53
CA LYS A 101 -13.91 21.35 -9.87
C LYS A 101 -15.43 21.33 -9.83
N ILE A 102 -16.06 21.92 -10.84
CA ILE A 102 -17.51 21.98 -10.96
C ILE A 102 -18.01 20.79 -11.82
N GLY A 103 -19.21 20.31 -11.52
CA GLY A 103 -19.86 19.27 -12.29
C GLY A 103 -21.26 18.92 -11.78
N THR A 104 -21.79 17.84 -12.32
CA THR A 104 -23.12 17.30 -12.01
C THR A 104 -23.00 15.95 -11.32
N VAL A 105 -23.76 15.74 -10.25
CA VAL A 105 -23.86 14.45 -9.55
C VAL A 105 -24.58 13.45 -10.44
N MET A 106 -23.93 12.32 -10.76
CA MET A 106 -24.48 11.25 -11.60
C MET A 106 -24.78 9.96 -10.82
N PHE A 107 -24.19 9.78 -9.65
CA PHE A 107 -24.37 8.59 -8.81
C PHE A 107 -24.19 8.94 -7.34
N VAL A 108 -25.00 8.34 -6.45
CA VAL A 108 -24.83 8.41 -4.99
C VAL A 108 -25.13 7.03 -4.41
N GLY A 109 -24.19 6.44 -3.68
CA GLY A 109 -24.40 5.12 -3.05
C GLY A 109 -23.11 4.41 -2.66
N THR A 110 -23.24 3.14 -2.25
CA THR A 110 -22.10 2.24 -2.05
C THR A 110 -21.55 1.74 -3.39
N ALA A 111 -20.25 1.42 -3.44
CA ALA A 111 -19.60 0.96 -4.67
C ALA A 111 -18.69 -0.25 -4.45
N ASP A 112 -18.62 -1.13 -5.45
CA ASP A 112 -17.96 -2.44 -5.36
C ASP A 112 -16.43 -2.31 -5.27
N PHE A 113 -15.86 -1.20 -5.72
CA PHE A 113 -14.41 -1.00 -5.77
C PHE A 113 -13.79 -0.70 -4.39
N LYS A 114 -14.52 -0.05 -3.47
CA LYS A 114 -14.07 0.30 -2.11
C LYS A 114 -15.28 0.52 -1.17
N PRO A 115 -15.19 0.14 0.12
CA PRO A 115 -16.27 0.31 1.09
C PRO A 115 -16.63 1.78 1.39
N GLY A 116 -17.78 1.95 2.05
CA GLY A 116 -18.40 3.24 2.38
C GLY A 116 -19.17 3.85 1.21
N TYR A 117 -19.69 5.06 1.43
CA TYR A 117 -20.44 5.79 0.40
C TYR A 117 -19.51 6.50 -0.59
N TRP A 118 -20.01 6.69 -1.80
CA TRP A 118 -19.34 7.33 -2.92
C TRP A 118 -20.34 8.19 -3.69
N VAL A 119 -19.85 9.33 -4.16
CA VAL A 119 -20.56 10.19 -5.12
C VAL A 119 -19.81 10.11 -6.43
N GLY A 120 -20.52 9.70 -7.48
CA GLY A 120 -20.06 9.77 -8.86
C GLY A 120 -20.43 11.13 -9.45
N VAL A 121 -19.44 11.85 -9.95
CA VAL A 121 -19.61 13.20 -10.53
C VAL A 121 -19.12 13.16 -11.97
N LYS A 122 -19.92 13.70 -12.90
CA LYS A 122 -19.47 14.13 -14.23
C LYS A 122 -19.03 15.58 -14.09
N TYR A 123 -17.74 15.86 -14.27
CA TYR A 123 -17.25 17.23 -14.39
C TYR A 123 -17.70 17.86 -15.71
N ASP A 124 -17.67 19.20 -15.76
CA ASP A 124 -17.93 19.94 -17.00
C ASP A 124 -16.68 19.94 -17.91
N GLU A 125 -15.49 19.92 -17.31
CA GLU A 125 -14.20 19.80 -17.99
C GLU A 125 -13.61 18.37 -17.92
N PRO A 126 -12.67 17.97 -18.81
CA PRO A 126 -12.00 16.66 -18.83
C PRO A 126 -10.95 16.47 -17.70
N LEU A 127 -11.29 16.87 -16.47
CA LEU A 127 -10.46 16.85 -15.26
C LEU A 127 -10.72 15.63 -14.33
N GLY A 128 -11.50 14.67 -14.82
CA GLY A 128 -11.85 13.40 -14.17
C GLY A 128 -10.82 12.29 -14.38
N LYS A 129 -11.24 11.06 -14.05
CA LYS A 129 -10.39 9.86 -13.99
C LYS A 129 -10.97 8.66 -14.75
N ASN A 130 -12.26 8.68 -15.07
CA ASN A 130 -12.98 7.57 -15.71
C ASN A 130 -14.11 8.08 -16.65
N ASP A 131 -14.86 7.13 -17.20
CA ASP A 131 -16.03 7.29 -18.10
C ASP A 131 -17.36 6.94 -17.38
N GLY A 132 -17.37 6.98 -16.05
CA GLY A 132 -18.47 6.46 -15.22
C GLY A 132 -18.40 4.95 -14.93
N SER A 133 -17.35 4.25 -15.39
CA SER A 133 -17.05 2.86 -15.03
C SER A 133 -15.81 2.71 -14.13
N VAL A 134 -15.79 1.67 -13.29
CA VAL A 134 -14.64 1.26 -12.48
C VAL A 134 -14.58 -0.27 -12.45
N ASN A 135 -13.41 -0.84 -12.73
CA ASN A 135 -13.16 -2.30 -12.75
C ASN A 135 -14.18 -3.08 -13.62
N GLY A 136 -14.60 -2.50 -14.75
CA GLY A 136 -15.57 -3.11 -15.67
C GLY A 136 -17.04 -2.97 -15.26
N LYS A 137 -17.36 -2.46 -14.06
CA LYS A 137 -18.73 -2.12 -13.66
C LYS A 137 -19.03 -0.66 -14.00
N ARG A 138 -20.10 -0.42 -14.76
CA ARG A 138 -20.64 0.93 -15.04
C ARG A 138 -21.59 1.35 -13.92
N TYR A 139 -21.43 2.59 -13.44
CA TYR A 139 -22.31 3.21 -12.44
C TYR A 139 -23.09 4.39 -13.04
N PHE A 140 -22.44 5.12 -13.95
CA PHE A 140 -23.06 6.18 -14.75
C PHE A 140 -22.38 6.25 -16.14
N GLU A 141 -22.85 7.16 -16.99
CA GLU A 141 -22.33 7.37 -18.33
C GLU A 141 -21.83 8.80 -18.47
N CYS A 142 -20.59 8.94 -18.95
CA CYS A 142 -20.00 10.22 -19.34
C CYS A 142 -18.83 9.99 -20.31
N GLU A 143 -18.33 11.06 -20.91
CA GLU A 143 -17.14 11.00 -21.73
C GLU A 143 -15.88 10.55 -20.94
N PRO A 144 -14.88 9.94 -21.62
CA PRO A 144 -13.63 9.56 -20.99
C PRO A 144 -12.92 10.77 -20.36
N LYS A 145 -12.49 10.62 -19.10
CA LYS A 145 -11.88 11.68 -18.28
C LYS A 145 -12.84 12.75 -17.77
N TYR A 146 -14.16 12.61 -17.87
CA TYR A 146 -15.10 13.52 -17.19
C TYR A 146 -15.64 12.93 -15.87
N GLY A 147 -15.66 11.60 -15.75
CA GLY A 147 -16.17 10.93 -14.56
C GLY A 147 -15.15 10.86 -13.42
N THR A 148 -15.61 11.03 -12.19
CA THR A 148 -14.84 10.74 -10.97
C THR A 148 -15.71 10.07 -9.92
N PHE A 149 -15.08 9.43 -8.94
CA PHE A 149 -15.71 9.06 -7.67
C PHE A 149 -14.99 9.75 -6.52
N VAL A 150 -15.76 10.35 -5.63
CA VAL A 150 -15.29 11.05 -4.42
C VAL A 150 -16.13 10.67 -3.22
N LYS A 151 -15.65 11.00 -2.01
CA LYS A 151 -16.44 10.82 -0.78
C LYS A 151 -17.51 11.93 -0.68
N PRO A 152 -18.68 11.64 -0.07
CA PRO A 152 -19.75 12.64 0.10
C PRO A 152 -19.27 13.95 0.74
N LEU A 153 -18.38 13.87 1.73
CA LEU A 153 -17.78 15.02 2.42
C LEU A 153 -16.89 15.92 1.54
N SER A 154 -16.54 15.48 0.33
CA SER A 154 -15.79 16.27 -0.67
C SER A 154 -16.70 16.93 -1.71
N VAL A 155 -18.02 16.82 -1.57
CA VAL A 155 -19.01 17.35 -2.53
C VAL A 155 -19.85 18.42 -1.87
N ILE A 156 -19.79 19.63 -2.42
CA ILE A 156 -20.63 20.75 -2.02
C ILE A 156 -21.71 20.89 -3.10
N VAL A 157 -22.97 20.59 -2.75
CA VAL A 157 -24.13 20.83 -3.62
C VAL A 157 -24.52 22.30 -3.54
N GLY A 158 -24.87 22.92 -4.67
CA GLY A 158 -25.24 24.32 -4.73
C GLY A 158 -25.45 24.80 -6.17
N ASP A 159 -25.76 26.08 -6.33
CA ASP A 159 -25.86 26.71 -7.64
C ASP A 159 -24.44 27.02 -8.17
N PHE A 160 -23.94 26.10 -8.99
CA PHE A 160 -22.64 26.20 -9.66
C PHE A 160 -22.90 26.10 -11.17
N PRO A 161 -23.13 27.24 -11.86
CA PRO A 161 -23.23 27.25 -13.32
C PRO A 161 -21.92 26.79 -13.96
N GLU A 162 -21.99 26.40 -15.22
CA GLU A 162 -20.81 26.10 -16.03
C GLU A 162 -20.08 27.42 -16.37
N GLU A 163 -18.76 27.45 -16.19
CA GLU A 163 -17.94 28.62 -16.52
C GLU A 163 -17.51 28.52 -18.00
N ASP A 164 -18.19 29.28 -18.87
CA ASP A 164 -17.76 29.44 -20.26
C ASP A 164 -16.56 30.41 -20.32
N TYR A 165 -15.39 29.88 -20.67
CA TYR A 165 -14.16 30.65 -20.78
C TYR A 165 -13.97 31.32 -22.16
N GLY A 166 -14.91 31.19 -23.10
CA GLY A 166 -14.93 31.97 -24.35
C GLY A 166 -13.71 31.76 -25.26
N LEU A 167 -13.06 30.60 -25.18
CA LEU A 167 -11.79 30.33 -25.87
C LEU A 167 -11.91 30.15 -27.39
N ASP A 168 -13.13 30.18 -27.92
CA ASP A 168 -13.43 30.01 -29.35
C ASP A 168 -13.32 31.32 -30.17
N GLU A 169 -13.02 32.48 -29.55
CA GLU A 169 -12.95 33.80 -30.22
C GLU A 169 -11.51 34.34 -30.50
N MET A 170 -10.46 33.50 -30.53
CA MET A 170 -9.05 33.94 -30.70
C MET A 170 -8.31 33.40 -31.93
#